data_AF-X1BKP7-F1
#
_entry.id   AF-X1BKP7-F1
#
_cell.length_a   1.000
_cell.length_b   1.000
_cell.length_c   1.000
_cell.angle_alpha   90.00
_cell.angle_beta   90.00
_cell.angle_gamma   90.00
#
_symmetry.space_group_name_H-M   'P 1'
#
loop_
_entity.id
_entity.type
_entity.pdbx_description
1 polymer ?
#
loop_
_entity_poly.entity_id
_entity_poly.type
_entity_poly.pdbx_seq_one_letter_code
_entity_poly.pdbx_strand_id
1 'polypeptide(L)'
;MVPVDLVIDHSVQVDFFASRDALQRNAEIEFQRNRERYEFLHWGQQAFDNFRVVPPATGIVHQVNLEYLAQVVATTQDESGLVALPDTLVGTDSHTTMINSLGVAGWGVGGIEAEAVMLGQPLDMLTPDVVGFRLDGELKEGVTATDLTLTVVQMLRKKGVVGKFVEFFGPGLDHLSLPDRATIANMTPEYGATLGFFPVDNETLRYLVL
;
A
#
# COMPACT_ATOMS: atom_id res chain seq x y z
N MET A 1 21.17 3.44 3.68
CA MET A 1 19.91 4.21 3.61
C MET A 1 18.91 3.41 2.80
N VAL A 2 17.62 3.52 3.11
CA VAL A 2 16.55 2.73 2.47
C VAL A 2 16.07 3.38 1.17
N PRO A 3 15.53 2.63 0.19
CA PRO A 3 14.88 3.22 -0.99
C PRO A 3 13.65 4.05 -0.60
N VAL A 4 13.39 5.13 -1.34
CA VAL A 4 12.23 6.01 -1.13
C VAL A 4 11.54 6.29 -2.46
N ASP A 5 10.26 5.94 -2.51
CA ASP A 5 9.38 6.15 -3.65
C ASP A 5 8.31 7.18 -3.30
N LEU A 6 8.26 8.28 -4.04
CA LEU A 6 7.19 9.28 -3.95
C LEU A 6 6.31 9.21 -5.19
N VAL A 7 5.01 8.97 -4.99
CA VAL A 7 4.01 8.99 -6.06
C VAL A 7 3.20 10.27 -5.98
N ILE A 8 3.08 10.99 -7.10
CA ILE A 8 2.27 12.20 -7.19
C ILE A 8 0.86 11.83 -7.64
N ASP A 9 -0.07 11.75 -6.69
CA ASP A 9 -1.47 11.34 -6.95
C ASP A 9 -2.52 12.24 -6.27
N HIS A 10 -2.14 13.00 -5.24
CA HIS A 10 -3.03 13.92 -4.50
C HIS A 10 -3.09 15.35 -5.07
N SER A 11 -2.66 15.55 -6.32
CA SER A 11 -2.62 16.86 -6.99
C SER A 11 -3.78 17.09 -7.96
N VAL A 12 -4.28 16.02 -8.58
CA VAL A 12 -5.29 16.08 -9.64
C VAL A 12 -6.67 16.28 -9.02
N GLN A 13 -7.46 17.18 -9.61
CA GLN A 13 -8.84 17.43 -9.23
C GLN A 13 -9.76 17.17 -10.43
N VAL A 14 -11.02 16.83 -10.16
CA VAL A 14 -12.04 16.63 -11.20
C VAL A 14 -12.68 17.98 -11.54
N ASP A 15 -11.95 18.83 -12.26
CA ASP A 15 -12.47 20.12 -12.76
C ASP A 15 -13.42 19.91 -13.96
N PHE A 16 -13.14 18.91 -14.80
CA PHE A 16 -13.95 18.48 -15.93
C PHE A 16 -14.28 16.98 -15.81
N PHE A 17 -15.48 16.60 -16.25
CA PHE A 17 -15.96 15.22 -16.27
C PHE A 17 -16.88 14.98 -17.49
N ALA A 18 -17.14 13.70 -17.80
CA ALA A 18 -18.06 13.27 -18.87
C ALA A 18 -17.77 13.84 -20.27
N SER A 19 -16.50 14.18 -20.57
CA SER A 19 -16.05 14.59 -21.90
C SER A 19 -14.76 13.86 -22.29
N ARG A 20 -14.51 13.72 -23.60
CA ARG A 20 -13.33 13.01 -24.12
C ARG A 20 -12.01 13.72 -23.78
N ASP A 21 -12.07 15.04 -23.60
CA ASP A 21 -10.95 15.92 -23.27
C ASP A 21 -10.79 16.15 -21.76
N ALA A 22 -11.66 15.58 -20.90
CA ALA A 22 -11.67 15.85 -19.46
C ALA A 22 -10.33 15.50 -18.80
N LEU A 23 -9.76 14.33 -19.10
CA LEU A 23 -8.50 13.87 -18.53
C LEU A 23 -7.35 14.84 -18.85
N GLN A 24 -7.22 15.22 -20.12
CA GLN A 24 -6.19 16.14 -20.57
C GLN A 24 -6.32 17.51 -19.88
N ARG A 25 -7.55 18.04 -19.81
CA ARG A 25 -7.80 19.37 -19.21
C ARG A 25 -7.55 19.39 -17.71
N ASN A 26 -7.92 18.32 -17.01
CA ASN A 26 -7.64 18.19 -15.58
C ASN A 26 -6.12 18.12 -15.34
N ALA A 27 -5.36 17.39 -16.17
CA ALA A 27 -3.91 17.33 -16.09
C ALA A 27 -3.24 18.69 -16.38
N GLU A 28 -3.71 19.42 -17.39
CA GLU A 28 -3.20 20.77 -17.70
C GLU A 28 -3.40 21.76 -16.53
N ILE A 29 -4.59 21.74 -15.91
CA ILE A 29 -4.89 22.57 -14.73
C ILE A 29 -4.05 22.15 -13.52
N GLU A 30 -3.92 20.86 -13.30
CA GLU A 30 -3.12 20.31 -12.20
C GLU A 30 -1.66 20.77 -12.28
N PHE A 31 -1.06 20.74 -13.47
CA PHE A 31 0.30 21.18 -13.68
C PHE A 31 0.45 22.69 -13.44
N GLN A 32 -0.52 23.50 -13.89
CA GLN A 32 -0.52 24.94 -13.63
C GLN A 32 -0.62 25.26 -12.14
N ARG A 33 -1.46 24.53 -11.39
CA ARG A 33 -1.68 24.76 -9.95
C ARG A 33 -0.50 24.30 -9.09
N ASN A 34 0.23 23.27 -9.50
CA ASN A 34 1.25 22.61 -8.68
C ASN A 34 2.68 22.77 -9.20
N ARG A 35 2.91 23.67 -10.17
CA ARG A 35 4.22 23.86 -10.83
C ARG A 35 5.39 23.95 -9.85
N GLU A 36 5.30 24.82 -8.84
CA GLU A 36 6.38 25.00 -7.86
C GLU A 36 6.65 23.73 -7.05
N ARG A 37 5.61 22.98 -6.70
CA ARG A 37 5.75 21.68 -6.00
C ARG A 37 6.47 20.66 -6.88
N TYR A 38 6.21 20.65 -8.19
CA TYR A 38 6.87 19.73 -9.11
C TYR A 38 8.32 20.11 -9.37
N GLU A 39 8.61 21.40 -9.48
CA GLU A 39 9.99 21.89 -9.55
C GLU A 39 10.77 21.50 -8.28
N PHE A 40 10.15 21.61 -7.10
CA PHE A 40 10.75 21.18 -5.83
C PHE A 40 10.97 19.66 -5.74
N LEU A 41 9.98 18.84 -6.12
CA LEU A 41 10.11 17.38 -6.12
C LEU A 41 11.16 16.90 -7.13
N HIS A 42 11.21 17.55 -8.31
CA HIS A 42 12.21 17.25 -9.32
C HIS A 42 13.63 17.60 -8.85
N TRP A 43 13.79 18.74 -8.16
CA TRP A 43 15.05 19.06 -7.48
C TRP A 43 15.41 17.98 -6.44
N GLY A 44 14.45 17.54 -5.62
CA GLY A 44 14.66 16.49 -4.62
C GLY A 44 15.15 15.18 -5.23
N GLN A 45 14.58 14.77 -6.37
CA GLN A 45 15.02 13.60 -7.14
C GLN A 45 16.47 13.68 -7.60
N GLN A 46 16.99 14.88 -7.85
CA GLN A 46 18.39 15.09 -8.22
C GLN A 46 19.31 15.23 -7.01
N ALA A 47 18.76 15.65 -5.86
CA ALA A 47 19.53 15.92 -4.65
C ALA A 47 19.79 14.67 -3.80
N PHE A 48 19.02 13.59 -3.95
CA PHE A 48 19.11 12.37 -3.15
C PHE A 48 19.23 11.11 -4.01
N ASP A 49 20.25 10.28 -3.73
CA ASP A 49 20.56 9.07 -4.54
C ASP A 49 19.51 7.96 -4.44
N ASN A 50 18.73 7.92 -3.36
CA ASN A 50 17.77 6.87 -3.02
C ASN A 50 16.31 7.33 -3.17
N PHE A 51 16.06 8.43 -3.89
CA PHE A 51 14.74 9.03 -4.03
C PHE A 51 14.23 8.96 -5.47
N ARG A 52 13.15 8.23 -5.69
CA ARG A 52 12.48 8.10 -6.99
C ARG A 52 11.11 8.77 -6.93
N VAL A 53 10.82 9.58 -7.95
CA VAL A 53 9.52 10.24 -8.10
C VAL A 53 8.76 9.58 -9.26
N VAL A 54 7.58 9.07 -8.96
CA VAL A 54 6.61 8.61 -9.96
C VAL A 54 5.76 9.82 -10.39
N PRO A 55 5.74 10.17 -11.68
CA PRO A 55 5.10 11.39 -12.17
C PRO A 55 3.58 11.34 -12.03
N PRO A 56 2.90 12.50 -12.08
CA PRO A 56 1.44 12.58 -12.04
C PRO A 56 0.79 11.83 -13.19
N ALA A 57 -0.48 11.44 -13.00
CA ALA A 57 -1.29 10.68 -13.94
C ALA A 57 -0.77 9.26 -14.28
N THR A 58 0.20 8.72 -13.53
CA THR A 58 0.65 7.31 -13.64
C THR A 58 -0.30 6.36 -12.92
N GLY A 59 -0.93 6.81 -11.82
CA GLY A 59 -1.79 6.01 -10.97
C GLY A 59 -1.86 6.59 -9.56
N ILE A 60 -2.50 5.86 -8.65
CA ILE A 60 -2.53 6.18 -7.21
C ILE A 60 -1.46 5.38 -6.47
N VAL A 61 -0.90 5.95 -5.39
CA VAL A 61 0.31 5.45 -4.71
C VAL A 61 0.24 3.96 -4.37
N HIS A 62 -0.89 3.49 -3.82
CA HIS A 62 -1.01 2.11 -3.36
C HIS A 62 -1.20 1.11 -4.51
N GLN A 63 -1.86 1.53 -5.59
CA GLN A 63 -1.99 0.71 -6.79
C GLN A 63 -0.66 0.60 -7.52
N VAL A 64 0.06 1.73 -7.69
CA VAL A 64 1.42 1.73 -8.26
C VAL A 64 2.37 0.89 -7.39
N ASN A 65 2.21 0.95 -6.06
CA ASN A 65 3.00 0.10 -5.15
C ASN A 65 2.73 -1.38 -5.40
N LEU A 66 1.46 -1.78 -5.44
CA LEU A 66 1.04 -3.17 -5.64
C LEU A 66 1.43 -3.72 -7.02
N GLU A 67 1.38 -2.91 -8.06
CA GLU A 67 1.61 -3.33 -9.45
C GLU A 67 3.07 -3.19 -9.91
N TYR A 68 3.88 -2.32 -9.27
CA TYR A 68 5.20 -1.96 -9.82
C TYR A 68 6.33 -1.76 -8.80
N LEU A 69 6.06 -1.20 -7.61
CA LEU A 69 7.15 -0.85 -6.68
C LEU A 69 7.51 -2.00 -5.74
N ALA A 70 6.51 -2.73 -5.24
CA ALA A 70 6.71 -3.80 -4.27
C ALA A 70 7.48 -4.98 -4.88
N GLN A 71 8.42 -5.51 -4.11
CA GLN A 71 9.32 -6.57 -4.53
C GLN A 71 8.92 -7.93 -3.96
N VAL A 72 8.17 -7.94 -2.84
CA VAL A 72 7.85 -9.12 -2.01
C VAL A 72 9.08 -9.74 -1.34
N VAL A 73 10.13 -9.98 -2.11
CA VAL A 73 11.46 -10.38 -1.65
C VAL A 73 12.48 -9.41 -2.25
N ALA A 74 13.09 -8.59 -1.40
CA ALA A 74 14.22 -7.77 -1.78
C ALA A 74 15.52 -8.59 -1.70
N THR A 75 16.51 -8.24 -2.52
CA THR A 75 17.85 -8.83 -2.44
C THR A 75 18.89 -7.77 -2.17
N THR A 76 19.78 -8.02 -1.20
CA THR A 76 20.91 -7.15 -0.87
C THR A 76 22.22 -7.95 -0.87
N GLN A 77 23.36 -7.27 -0.88
CA GLN A 77 24.67 -7.91 -0.75
C GLN A 77 25.25 -7.62 0.64
N ASP A 78 25.70 -8.66 1.34
CA ASP A 78 26.46 -8.53 2.59
C ASP A 78 27.84 -9.21 2.47
N GLU A 79 28.60 -9.26 3.58
CA GLU A 79 29.93 -9.88 3.62
C GLU A 79 29.91 -11.39 3.27
N SER A 80 28.75 -12.05 3.41
CA SER A 80 28.54 -13.47 3.16
C SER A 80 27.96 -13.78 1.77
N GLY A 81 27.48 -12.75 1.04
CA GLY A 81 27.02 -12.87 -0.34
C GLY A 81 25.65 -12.22 -0.58
N LEU A 82 24.87 -12.79 -1.50
CA LEU A 82 23.52 -12.33 -1.80
C LEU A 82 22.55 -12.79 -0.70
N VAL A 83 21.85 -11.84 -0.08
CA VAL A 83 20.88 -12.07 0.97
C VAL A 83 19.49 -11.71 0.46
N ALA A 84 18.53 -12.61 0.65
CA ALA A 84 17.12 -12.36 0.39
C ALA A 84 16.44 -11.91 1.69
N LEU A 85 15.67 -10.83 1.61
CA LEU A 85 14.95 -10.22 2.72
C LEU A 85 13.47 -10.09 2.34
N PRO A 86 12.52 -10.33 3.26
CA PRO A 86 11.13 -9.95 3.03
C PRO A 86 11.05 -8.45 2.74
N ASP A 87 10.22 -8.08 1.77
CA ASP A 87 9.89 -6.68 1.55
C ASP A 87 9.02 -6.16 2.70
N THR A 88 9.37 -4.98 3.19
CA THR A 88 8.65 -4.28 4.27
C THR A 88 8.78 -2.78 4.04
N LEU A 89 7.72 -2.01 4.32
CA LEU A 89 7.78 -0.55 4.19
C LEU A 89 6.90 0.18 5.19
N VAL A 90 7.18 1.45 5.38
CA VAL A 90 6.21 2.41 5.92
C VAL A 90 5.98 3.51 4.91
N GLY A 91 4.77 4.06 4.90
CA GLY A 91 4.41 5.15 4.01
C GLY A 91 3.84 6.33 4.79
N THR A 92 3.91 7.51 4.21
CA THR A 92 3.29 8.73 4.77
C THR A 92 1.79 8.82 4.46
N ASP A 93 1.16 7.68 4.17
CA ASP A 93 -0.26 7.53 3.93
C ASP A 93 -0.81 6.34 4.74
N SER A 94 -1.97 6.53 5.38
CA SER A 94 -2.60 5.50 6.22
C SER A 94 -2.92 4.19 5.49
N HIS A 95 -3.26 4.27 4.21
CA HIS A 95 -3.67 3.14 3.38
C HIS A 95 -2.50 2.38 2.76
N THR A 96 -1.24 2.70 3.15
CA THR A 96 -0.06 1.88 2.80
C THR A 96 -0.26 0.39 3.15
N THR A 97 -1.12 0.11 4.11
CA THR A 97 -1.62 -1.23 4.46
C THR A 97 -2.22 -2.02 3.30
N MET A 98 -2.64 -1.40 2.19
CA MET A 98 -3.10 -2.11 0.97
C MET A 98 -2.07 -3.13 0.47
N ILE A 99 -0.77 -2.86 0.65
CA ILE A 99 0.31 -3.75 0.20
C ILE A 99 0.37 -5.07 0.99
N ASN A 100 -0.27 -5.13 2.16
CA ASN A 100 -0.31 -6.32 2.99
C ASN A 100 -1.06 -7.49 2.32
N SER A 101 -1.84 -7.20 1.28
CA SER A 101 -2.46 -8.22 0.41
C SER A 101 -1.44 -9.06 -0.37
N LEU A 102 -0.25 -8.51 -0.63
CA LEU A 102 0.85 -9.14 -1.36
C LEU A 102 1.84 -9.85 -0.41
N GLY A 103 1.52 -9.94 0.89
CA GLY A 103 2.42 -10.49 1.90
C GLY A 103 3.58 -9.57 2.30
N VAL A 104 3.53 -8.30 1.91
CA VAL A 104 4.50 -7.26 2.30
C VAL A 104 4.02 -6.59 3.58
N ALA A 105 4.82 -6.62 4.64
CA ALA A 105 4.47 -5.97 5.89
C ALA A 105 4.69 -4.46 5.79
N GLY A 106 3.62 -3.68 5.80
CA GLY A 106 3.72 -2.23 5.76
C GLY A 106 2.48 -1.47 6.17
N TRP A 107 2.68 -0.26 6.69
CA TRP A 107 1.60 0.55 7.25
C TRP A 107 1.93 2.05 7.18
N GLY A 108 0.91 2.87 7.45
CA GLY A 108 1.06 4.32 7.47
C GLY A 108 1.72 4.84 8.75
N VAL A 109 2.62 5.81 8.60
CA VAL A 109 3.26 6.57 9.68
C VAL A 109 3.20 8.07 9.41
N GLY A 110 3.56 8.90 10.39
CA GLY A 110 3.71 10.33 10.17
C GLY A 110 4.95 10.66 9.34
N GLY A 111 4.99 11.90 8.81
CA GLY A 111 6.13 12.36 8.00
C GLY A 111 7.45 12.37 8.78
N ILE A 112 7.41 12.70 10.07
CA ILE A 112 8.61 12.75 10.92
C ILE A 112 9.18 11.34 11.13
N GLU A 113 8.33 10.36 11.38
CA GLU A 113 8.74 8.96 11.52
C GLU A 113 9.31 8.42 10.20
N ALA A 114 8.68 8.74 9.07
CA ALA A 114 9.20 8.36 7.75
C ALA A 114 10.57 8.99 7.49
N GLU A 115 10.75 10.28 7.78
CA GLU A 115 12.05 10.97 7.64
C GLU A 115 13.13 10.34 8.53
N ALA A 116 12.79 9.97 9.77
CA ALA A 116 13.73 9.29 10.66
C ALA A 116 14.20 7.94 10.07
N VAL A 117 13.29 7.16 9.47
CA VAL A 117 13.61 5.90 8.77
C VAL A 117 14.48 6.15 7.55
N MET A 118 14.20 7.19 6.77
CA MET A 118 15.03 7.59 5.62
C MET A 118 16.47 7.88 6.05
N LEU A 119 16.66 8.44 7.26
CA LEU A 119 17.96 8.71 7.89
C LEU A 119 18.57 7.49 8.60
N GLY A 120 17.96 6.31 8.49
CA GLY A 120 18.46 5.06 9.04
C GLY A 120 18.11 4.81 10.51
N GLN A 121 17.19 5.59 11.09
CA GLN A 121 16.65 5.26 12.41
C GLN A 121 15.65 4.10 12.28
N PRO A 122 15.74 3.07 13.14
CA PRO A 122 14.71 2.04 13.21
C PRO A 122 13.41 2.62 13.76
N LEU A 123 12.27 2.02 13.38
CA LEU A 123 10.99 2.31 14.01
C LEU A 123 10.87 1.56 15.33
N ASP A 124 10.60 2.29 16.40
CA ASP A 124 10.26 1.71 17.69
C ASP A 124 8.75 1.44 17.77
N MET A 125 8.38 0.19 18.02
CA MET A 125 7.00 -0.19 18.29
C MET A 125 6.92 -1.25 19.39
N LEU A 126 5.84 -1.21 20.17
CA LEU A 126 5.51 -2.32 21.06
C LEU A 126 5.17 -3.54 20.23
N THR A 127 5.62 -4.73 20.68
CA THR A 127 5.24 -5.99 20.06
C THR A 127 3.72 -6.11 20.04
N PRO A 128 3.09 -6.15 18.85
CA PRO A 128 1.64 -6.11 18.76
C PRO A 128 1.04 -7.49 19.01
N ASP A 129 -0.15 -7.52 19.61
CA ASP A 129 -1.01 -8.71 19.55
C ASP A 129 -1.40 -9.00 18.09
N VAL A 130 -1.50 -10.28 17.74
CA VAL A 130 -2.00 -10.72 16.42
C VAL A 130 -3.39 -11.34 16.58
N VAL A 131 -4.37 -10.76 15.87
CA VAL A 131 -5.75 -11.27 15.80
C VAL A 131 -5.91 -12.03 14.49
N GLY A 132 -6.04 -13.36 14.57
CA GLY A 132 -6.38 -14.16 13.40
C GLY A 132 -7.82 -13.92 12.93
N PHE A 133 -7.99 -13.53 11.67
CA PHE A 133 -9.29 -13.43 11.00
C PHE A 133 -9.47 -14.61 10.06
N ARG A 134 -10.29 -15.58 10.47
CA ARG A 134 -10.54 -16.78 9.67
C ARG A 134 -11.62 -16.52 8.63
N LEU A 135 -11.31 -16.74 7.36
CA LEU A 135 -12.24 -16.75 6.24
C LEU A 135 -12.58 -18.20 5.88
N ASP A 136 -13.87 -18.51 5.79
CA ASP A 136 -14.39 -19.83 5.42
C ASP A 136 -15.46 -19.68 4.32
N GLY A 137 -15.50 -20.66 3.42
CA GLY A 137 -16.48 -20.72 2.33
C GLY A 137 -16.16 -19.82 1.15
N GLU A 138 -17.15 -19.62 0.29
CA GLU A 138 -17.06 -18.84 -0.95
C GLU A 138 -18.10 -17.70 -0.96
N LEU A 139 -17.79 -16.60 -1.64
CA LEU A 139 -18.75 -15.54 -1.87
C LEU A 139 -19.89 -16.03 -2.78
N LYS A 140 -21.12 -15.69 -2.41
CA LYS A 140 -22.29 -16.00 -3.24
C LYS A 140 -22.29 -15.13 -4.49
N GLU A 141 -22.91 -15.64 -5.56
CA GLU A 141 -23.13 -14.86 -6.78
C GLU A 141 -23.81 -13.51 -6.46
N GLY A 142 -23.27 -12.43 -7.04
CA GLY A 142 -23.73 -11.06 -6.82
C GLY A 142 -23.14 -10.36 -5.60
N VAL A 143 -22.39 -11.06 -4.74
CA VAL A 143 -21.62 -10.44 -3.64
C VAL A 143 -20.28 -9.94 -4.18
N THR A 144 -19.95 -8.69 -3.89
CA THR A 144 -18.71 -8.04 -4.36
C THR A 144 -17.60 -8.04 -3.30
N ALA A 145 -16.37 -7.77 -3.73
CA ALA A 145 -15.23 -7.52 -2.84
C ALA A 145 -15.50 -6.38 -1.84
N THR A 146 -16.25 -5.37 -2.26
CA THR A 146 -16.66 -4.25 -1.41
C THR A 146 -17.62 -4.71 -0.30
N ASP A 147 -18.59 -5.57 -0.63
CA ASP A 147 -19.53 -6.11 0.37
C ASP A 147 -18.80 -6.92 1.44
N LEU A 148 -17.86 -7.77 1.01
CA LEU A 148 -16.99 -8.54 1.90
C LEU A 148 -16.16 -7.60 2.78
N THR A 149 -15.47 -6.63 2.17
CA THR A 149 -14.61 -5.67 2.87
C THR A 149 -15.37 -4.90 3.93
N LEU A 150 -16.52 -4.32 3.59
CA LEU A 150 -17.33 -3.56 4.55
C LEU A 150 -17.83 -4.44 5.71
N THR A 151 -18.13 -5.72 5.43
CA THR A 151 -18.48 -6.70 6.47
C THR A 151 -17.31 -6.98 7.39
N VAL A 152 -16.11 -7.21 6.85
CA VAL A 152 -14.87 -7.40 7.61
C VAL A 152 -14.58 -6.20 8.50
N VAL A 153 -14.64 -4.97 7.94
CA VAL A 153 -14.46 -3.72 8.66
C VAL A 153 -15.43 -3.62 9.84
N GLN A 154 -16.71 -3.91 9.59
CA GLN A 154 -17.75 -3.86 10.63
C GLN A 154 -17.48 -4.86 11.76
N MET A 155 -17.07 -6.09 11.43
CA MET A 155 -16.74 -7.12 12.41
C MET A 155 -15.50 -6.76 13.24
N LEU A 156 -14.43 -6.28 12.59
CA LEU A 156 -13.18 -5.92 13.24
C LEU A 156 -13.32 -4.67 14.12
N ARG A 157 -14.07 -3.65 13.67
CA ARG A 157 -14.44 -2.51 14.52
C ARG A 157 -15.15 -2.95 15.79
N LYS A 158 -16.13 -3.85 15.68
CA LYS A 158 -16.86 -4.38 16.84
C LYS A 158 -15.95 -5.19 17.77
N LYS A 159 -14.96 -5.89 17.22
CA LYS A 159 -13.99 -6.69 17.99
C LYS A 159 -12.99 -5.81 18.76
N GLY A 160 -12.65 -4.63 18.24
CA GLY A 160 -11.71 -3.70 18.85
C GLY A 160 -10.25 -4.12 18.64
N VAL A 161 -9.72 -3.85 17.45
CA VAL A 161 -8.36 -4.26 17.03
C VAL A 161 -7.38 -3.09 16.96
N VAL A 162 -7.65 -2.00 17.68
CA VAL A 162 -6.79 -0.81 17.68
C VAL A 162 -5.37 -1.14 18.16
N GLY A 163 -4.37 -0.80 17.35
CA GLY A 163 -2.95 -1.04 17.65
C GLY A 163 -2.52 -2.51 17.59
N LYS A 164 -3.36 -3.38 16.99
CA LYS A 164 -3.07 -4.82 16.80
C LYS A 164 -2.78 -5.11 15.34
N PHE A 165 -2.16 -6.26 15.09
CA PHE A 165 -2.12 -6.86 13.76
C PHE A 165 -3.35 -7.73 13.56
N VAL A 166 -3.89 -7.72 12.36
CA VAL A 166 -4.89 -8.67 11.89
C VAL A 166 -4.24 -9.52 10.82
N GLU A 167 -4.27 -10.85 10.99
CA GLU A 167 -3.74 -11.79 10.00
C GLU A 167 -4.90 -12.62 9.44
N PHE A 168 -5.09 -12.56 8.13
CA PHE A 168 -6.15 -13.28 7.42
C PHE A 168 -5.67 -14.70 7.09
N PHE A 169 -6.51 -15.69 7.39
CA PHE A 169 -6.21 -17.10 7.15
C PHE A 169 -7.48 -17.92 6.91
N GLY A 170 -7.30 -19.19 6.53
CA GLY A 170 -8.41 -20.14 6.36
C GLY A 170 -8.74 -20.43 4.89
N PRO A 171 -9.60 -21.43 4.63
CA PRO A 171 -9.87 -21.93 3.28
C PRO A 171 -10.54 -20.91 2.38
N GLY A 172 -11.18 -19.86 2.92
CA GLY A 172 -11.78 -18.80 2.12
C GLY A 172 -10.76 -17.97 1.32
N LEU A 173 -9.48 -17.97 1.69
CA LEU A 173 -8.43 -17.23 0.96
C LEU A 173 -8.19 -17.77 -0.45
N ASP A 174 -8.38 -19.09 -0.65
CA ASP A 174 -8.18 -19.76 -1.93
C ASP A 174 -9.16 -19.28 -3.02
N HIS A 175 -10.23 -18.57 -2.60
CA HIS A 175 -11.29 -18.06 -3.45
C HIS A 175 -11.25 -16.54 -3.63
N LEU A 176 -10.26 -15.85 -3.05
CA LEU A 176 -10.10 -14.41 -3.16
C LEU A 176 -8.94 -14.08 -4.10
N SER A 177 -9.22 -13.26 -5.11
CA SER A 177 -8.17 -12.71 -5.97
C SER A 177 -7.31 -11.71 -5.21
N LEU A 178 -6.10 -11.44 -5.72
CA LEU A 178 -5.22 -10.44 -5.09
C LEU A 178 -5.88 -9.04 -4.98
N PRO A 179 -6.60 -8.51 -5.99
CA PRO A 179 -7.39 -7.28 -5.84
C PRO A 179 -8.45 -7.32 -4.73
N ASP A 180 -9.10 -8.47 -4.50
CA ASP A 180 -10.09 -8.61 -3.42
C ASP A 180 -9.40 -8.49 -2.04
N ARG A 181 -8.24 -9.16 -1.89
CA ARG A 181 -7.39 -9.06 -0.70
C ARG A 181 -6.89 -7.63 -0.48
N ALA A 182 -6.47 -6.95 -1.54
CA ALA A 182 -6.02 -5.57 -1.51
C ALA A 182 -7.13 -4.62 -1.06
N THR A 183 -8.38 -4.86 -1.47
CA THR A 183 -9.54 -4.08 -1.01
C THR A 183 -9.74 -4.20 0.51
N ILE A 184 -9.57 -5.41 1.07
CA ILE A 184 -9.67 -5.66 2.52
C ILE A 184 -8.50 -5.02 3.27
N ALA A 185 -7.27 -5.25 2.80
CA ALA A 185 -6.05 -4.74 3.40
C ALA A 185 -5.98 -3.20 3.36
N ASN A 186 -6.47 -2.58 2.30
CA ASN A 186 -6.57 -1.13 2.17
C ASN A 186 -7.39 -0.50 3.30
N MET A 187 -8.47 -1.17 3.74
CA MET A 187 -9.36 -0.64 4.79
C MET A 187 -8.87 -0.89 6.23
N THR A 188 -7.59 -1.26 6.41
CA THR A 188 -6.98 -1.47 7.73
C THR A 188 -7.13 -0.28 8.68
N PRO A 189 -6.86 0.97 8.24
CA PRO A 189 -7.07 2.15 9.07
C PRO A 189 -8.52 2.30 9.53
N GLU A 190 -9.48 1.92 8.69
CA GLU A 190 -10.89 2.04 9.01
C GLU A 190 -11.30 1.12 10.16
N TYR A 191 -10.75 -0.09 10.30
CA TYR A 191 -11.01 -0.93 11.48
C TYR A 191 -9.99 -0.74 12.62
N GLY A 192 -9.02 0.15 12.44
CA GLY A 192 -8.11 0.65 13.47
C GLY A 192 -6.89 -0.23 13.74
N ALA A 193 -6.71 -1.32 13.02
CA ALA A 193 -5.51 -2.14 13.14
C ALA A 193 -4.29 -1.40 12.59
N THR A 194 -3.10 -1.83 12.98
CA THR A 194 -1.84 -1.33 12.39
C THR A 194 -1.54 -2.03 11.07
N LEU A 195 -1.91 -3.31 10.95
CA LEU A 195 -1.58 -4.18 9.82
C LEU A 195 -2.76 -5.11 9.51
N GLY A 196 -3.08 -5.30 8.23
CA GLY A 196 -4.11 -6.23 7.74
C GLY A 196 -3.51 -7.27 6.79
N PHE A 197 -2.84 -8.28 7.34
CA PHE A 197 -1.87 -9.12 6.63
C PHE A 197 -2.48 -10.35 5.95
N PHE A 198 -2.14 -10.53 4.67
CA PHE A 198 -2.37 -11.77 3.92
C PHE A 198 -1.01 -12.40 3.61
N PRO A 199 -0.70 -13.59 4.14
CA PRO A 199 0.55 -14.27 3.83
C PRO A 199 0.72 -14.56 2.34
N VAL A 200 1.98 -14.59 1.88
CA VAL A 200 2.32 -14.98 0.50
C VAL A 200 1.83 -16.40 0.23
N ASP A 201 1.02 -16.56 -0.81
CA ASP A 201 0.51 -17.86 -1.26
C ASP A 201 0.56 -17.99 -2.80
N ASN A 202 -0.07 -19.05 -3.33
CA ASN A 202 -0.10 -19.30 -4.77
C ASN A 202 -0.78 -18.20 -5.58
N GLU A 203 -1.74 -17.47 -4.99
CA GLU A 203 -2.40 -16.35 -5.66
C GLU A 203 -1.48 -15.13 -5.71
N THR A 204 -0.73 -14.87 -4.64
CA THR A 204 0.35 -13.87 -4.66
C THR A 204 1.36 -14.17 -5.77
N LEU A 205 1.84 -15.41 -5.87
CA LEU A 205 2.79 -15.81 -6.91
C LEU A 205 2.19 -15.71 -8.32
N ARG A 206 0.90 -16.04 -8.48
CA ARG A 206 0.20 -15.88 -9.76
C ARG A 206 0.15 -14.42 -10.19
N TYR A 207 -0.18 -13.53 -9.25
CA TYR A 207 -0.28 -12.09 -9.51
C TYR A 207 1.05 -11.48 -9.95
N LEU A 208 2.18 -11.88 -9.34
CA LEU A 208 3.52 -11.38 -9.68
C LEU A 208 4.02 -11.75 -11.08
N VAL A 209 3.41 -12.76 -11.73
CA VAL A 209 3.81 -13.26 -13.05
C VAL A 209 3.00 -12.60 -14.18
N LEU A 210 1.90 -11.90 -13.85
CA LEU A 210 1.06 -11.18 -14.82
C LEU A 210 1.74 -9.93 -15.36
#